data_AF-A0A354SPZ5-F1
#
_entry.id   AF-A0A354SPZ5-F1
#
_cell.length_a   1.000
_cell.length_b   1.000
_cell.length_c   1.000
_cell.angle_alpha   90.00
_cell.angle_beta   90.00
_cell.angle_gamma   90.00
#
_symmetry.space_group_name_H-M   'P 1'
#
loop_
_entity.id
_entity.type
_entity.pdbx_description
1 polymer ?
#
loop_
_entity_poly.entity_id
_entity_poly.type
_entity_poly.pdbx_seq_one_letter_code
_entity_poly.pdbx_strand_id
1 'polypeptide(L)' 'GVGGYASGPTLYLAQKMGIPTLIQEQNSYAGVANKWLSKRAKVVCVAYPKMERFFPKEKMVLTGNPT' A
#
# COMPACT_ATOMS: atom_id res chain seq x y z
N GLY A 1 1.79 -10.15 3.83
CA GLY A 1 0.33 -10.42 3.93
C GLY A 1 -0.36 -9.76 2.75
N VAL A 2 -1.41 -10.38 2.21
CA VAL A 2 -2.20 -9.87 1.07
C VAL A 2 -2.92 -8.57 1.48
N GLY A 3 -2.22 -7.44 1.30
CA GLY A 3 -2.28 -6.31 2.21
C GLY A 3 -3.27 -5.20 1.87
N GLY A 4 -4.47 -5.51 1.36
CA GLY A 4 -5.43 -4.46 1.02
C GLY A 4 -6.83 -4.59 1.59
N TYR A 5 -7.45 -5.77 1.49
CA TYR A 5 -8.89 -5.89 1.79
C TYR A 5 -9.15 -6.46 3.19
N ALA A 6 -8.52 -7.59 3.55
CA ALA A 6 -8.76 -8.25 4.84
C ALA A 6 -8.16 -7.52 6.05
N SER A 7 -7.10 -6.71 5.84
CA SER A 7 -6.36 -6.02 6.91
C SER A 7 -6.62 -4.52 6.98
N GLY A 8 -7.57 -3.98 6.22
CA GLY A 8 -7.81 -2.53 6.14
C GLY A 8 -8.03 -1.85 7.50
N PRO A 9 -8.99 -2.33 8.32
CA PRO A 9 -9.23 -1.79 9.66
C PRO A 9 -8.02 -1.93 10.60
N THR A 10 -7.34 -3.07 10.59
CA THR A 10 -6.14 -3.33 11.41
C THR A 10 -5.00 -2.37 11.03
N LEU A 11 -4.74 -2.21 9.73
CA LEU A 11 -3.70 -1.31 9.24
C LEU A 11 -4.02 0.14 9.56
N TYR A 12 -5.30 0.53 9.46
CA TYR A 12 -5.76 1.86 9.84
C TYR A 12 -5.56 2.15 11.33
N LEU A 13 -5.89 1.19 12.20
CA LEU A 13 -5.67 1.33 13.65
C LEU A 13 -4.17 1.44 13.96
N ALA A 14 -3.32 0.63 13.35
CA ALA A 14 -1.87 0.74 13.49
C ALA A 14 -1.36 2.13 13.07
N GLN A 15 -1.84 2.67 11.93
CA GLN A 15 -1.52 4.03 11.50
C GLN A 15 -2.02 5.10 12.49
N LYS A 16 -3.20 4.91 13.09
CA LYS A 16 -3.74 5.81 14.13
C LYS A 16 -2.91 5.79 15.40
N MET A 17 -2.32 4.65 15.74
CA MET A 17 -1.42 4.49 16.88
C MET A 17 0.01 5.00 16.60
N GLY A 18 0.26 5.60 15.43
CA GLY A 18 1.59 6.07 15.04
C GLY A 18 2.57 4.96 14.65
N ILE A 19 2.08 3.71 14.50
CA ILE A 19 2.91 2.58 14.10
C ILE A 19 3.19 2.70 12.60
N PRO A 20 4.47 2.69 12.15
CA PRO A 20 4.79 2.74 10.73
C PRO A 20 4.21 1.53 9.99
N THR A 21 3.50 1.78 8.89
CA THR A 21 2.91 0.71 8.08
C THR A 21 3.44 0.67 6.66
N LEU A 22 3.39 -0.52 6.07
CA LEU A 22 3.74 -0.80 4.69
C LEU A 22 2.54 -1.42 3.97
N ILE A 23 2.33 -1.04 2.73
CA ILE A 23 1.33 -1.66 1.84
C ILE A 23 2.05 -2.43 0.74
N GLN A 24 1.52 -3.60 0.39
CA GLN A 24 1.97 -4.37 -0.78
C GLN A 24 0.82 -4.48 -1.78
N GLU A 25 0.98 -3.85 -2.95
CA GLU A 25 -0.01 -3.88 -4.04
C GLU A 25 0.46 -4.80 -5.16
N GLN A 26 -0.22 -5.93 -5.28
CA GLN A 26 0.09 -7.01 -6.22
C GLN A 26 -0.58 -6.84 -7.59
N ASN A 27 -1.57 -5.94 -7.69
CA ASN A 27 -2.38 -5.76 -8.89
C ASN A 27 -1.93 -4.54 -9.70
N SER A 28 -2.18 -4.57 -11.01
CA SER A 28 -1.92 -3.45 -11.93
C SER A 28 -2.92 -2.28 -11.77
N TYR A 29 -4.03 -2.54 -11.07
CA TYR A 29 -5.01 -1.55 -10.65
C TYR A 29 -5.18 -1.60 -9.13
N ALA A 30 -4.89 -0.48 -8.47
CA ALA A 30 -4.89 -0.43 -7.01
C ALA A 30 -6.30 -0.56 -6.42
N GLY A 31 -6.42 -1.33 -5.34
CA GLY A 31 -7.65 -1.42 -4.57
C GLY A 31 -8.01 -0.11 -3.85
N VAL A 32 -9.30 0.16 -3.64
CA VAL A 32 -9.78 1.39 -2.98
C VAL A 32 -9.19 1.55 -1.57
N ALA A 33 -9.11 0.46 -0.80
CA ALA A 33 -8.50 0.45 0.53
C ALA A 33 -7.02 0.85 0.49
N ASN A 34 -6.24 0.29 -0.45
CA ASN A 34 -4.83 0.63 -0.62
C ASN A 34 -4.65 2.09 -1.02
N LYS A 35 -5.48 2.61 -1.94
CA LYS A 35 -5.45 4.03 -2.32
C LYS A 35 -5.69 4.93 -1.10
N TRP A 36 -6.60 4.55 -0.20
CA TRP A 36 -6.89 5.34 0.99
C TRP A 36 -5.80 5.23 2.06
N LEU A 37 -5.36 4.01 2.38
CA LEU A 37 -4.37 3.73 3.43
C LEU A 37 -2.95 4.18 3.03
N SER A 38 -2.62 4.22 1.74
CA SER A 38 -1.31 4.64 1.24
C SER A 38 -0.94 6.07 1.63
N LYS A 39 -1.93 6.94 1.84
CA LYS A 39 -1.71 8.32 2.28
C LYS A 39 -0.94 8.37 3.61
N ARG A 40 -1.18 7.41 4.49
CA ARG A 40 -0.54 7.29 5.82
C ARG A 40 0.50 6.18 5.91
N ALA A 41 0.59 5.31 4.91
CA ALA A 41 1.66 4.32 4.85
C ALA A 41 3.01 5.03 4.74
N LYS A 42 4.05 4.40 5.29
CA LYS A 42 5.45 4.85 5.16
C LYS A 42 6.00 4.47 3.79
N VAL A 43 5.67 3.26 3.33
CA VAL A 43 6.10 2.70 2.04
C VAL A 43 4.94 1.94 1.39
N VAL A 44 4.86 2.04 0.07
CA VAL A 44 3.96 1.24 -0.78
C VAL A 44 4.81 0.47 -1.77
N CYS A 45 4.90 -0.83 -1.57
CA CYS A 45 5.50 -1.73 -2.53
C CYS A 45 4.49 -2.00 -3.66
N VAL A 46 4.94 -1.88 -4.91
CA VAL A 46 4.11 -2.09 -6.10
C VAL A 46 4.74 -3.15 -7.00
N ALA A 47 3.88 -3.92 -7.66
CA ALA A 47 4.33 -4.94 -8.61
C ALA A 47 4.54 -4.42 -10.05
N TYR A 48 3.94 -3.28 -10.40
CA TYR A 48 3.90 -2.76 -11.77
C TYR A 48 4.38 -1.31 -11.87
N PRO A 49 4.90 -0.87 -13.04
CA PRO A 49 5.19 0.53 -13.30
C PRO A 49 3.91 1.35 -13.46
N LYS A 50 4.03 2.68 -13.48
CA LYS A 50 2.91 3.63 -13.66
C LYS A 50 1.86 3.59 -12.54
N MET A 51 2.27 3.21 -11.33
CA MET A 51 1.40 3.14 -10.15
C MET A 51 1.30 4.47 -9.39
N GLU A 52 2.07 5.50 -9.80
CA GLU A 52 2.02 6.87 -9.29
C GLU A 52 0.66 7.56 -9.55
N ARG A 53 -0.15 7.01 -10.46
CA ARG A 53 -1.55 7.40 -10.64
C ARG A 53 -2.46 7.01 -9.47
N PHE A 54 -1.99 6.12 -8.58
CA PHE A 54 -2.76 5.60 -7.45
C PHE A 54 -2.14 5.91 -6.09
N PHE A 55 -0.81 6.07 -6.02
CA PHE A 55 -0.07 6.23 -4.78
C PHE A 55 0.93 7.40 -4.87
N PRO A 56 1.30 8.02 -3.73
CA PRO A 56 2.33 9.06 -3.72
C PRO A 56 3.69 8.52 -4.19
N LYS A 57 4.28 9.17 -5.21
CA LYS A 57 5.49 8.69 -5.90
C LYS A 57 6.68 8.54 -4.93
N GLU A 58 6.80 9.43 -3.96
CA GLU A 58 7.85 9.45 -2.96
C GLU A 58 7.77 8.30 -1.94
N LYS A 59 6.63 7.60 -1.87
CA LYS A 59 6.41 6.46 -0.98
C LYS A 59 6.49 5.13 -1.71
N MET A 60 6.59 5.14 -3.04
CA MET A 60 6.50 3.94 -3.86
C MET A 60 7.85 3.25 -4.04
N VAL A 61 7.84 1.92 -3.98
CA VAL A 61 8.98 1.07 -4.33
C VAL A 61 8.50 -0.02 -5.29
N LEU A 62 9.08 -0.09 -6.49
CA LEU A 62 8.79 -1.18 -7.43
C LEU A 62 9.53 -2.45 -6.97
N THR A 63 8.80 -3.36 -6.34
CA THR A 63 9.35 -4.62 -5.83
C THR A 63 9.03 -5.82 -6.71
N GLY A 64 8.06 -5.68 -7.62
CA GLY A 64 7.45 -6.85 -8.25
C GLY A 64 6.55 -7.61 -7.25
N ASN A 65 6.07 -8.77 -7.69
CA ASN A 65 5.39 -9.71 -6.81
C ASN A 65 6.42 -10.60 -6.11
N PRO A 66 6.27 -10.86 -4.79
CA PRO A 66 7.13 -11.80 -4.07
C PRO A 66 7.11 -13.18 -4.75
N THR A 67 8.28 -13.79 -4.88
CA THR A 67 8.47 -15.19 -5.32
C THR A 67 8.64 -16.11 -4.12
#